data_AF-A0A7S2GXL9-F1
#
_entry.id   AF-A0A7S2GXL9-F1
#
_cell.length_a   1.000
_cell.length_b   1.000
_cell.length_c   1.000
_cell.angle_alpha   90.00
_cell.angle_beta   90.00
_cell.angle_gamma   90.00
#
_symmetry.space_group_name_H-M   'P 1'
#
loop_
_entity.id
_entity.type
_entity.pdbx_description
1 polymer ?
#
loop_
_entity_poly.entity_id
_entity_poly.type
_entity_poly.pdbx_seq_one_letter_code
_entity_poly.pdbx_strand_id
1 'polypeptide(L)'
;NYSHFNMFKHLEEGILVDAGDNSTLHRQKRVNALPSPSSLEEMAALIGDTADQQYPLYRNITLSSLVLDGDELSIWVDANPSDAPPDYTVDITKPFDLLA
;
A
#
# COMPACT_ATOMS: atom_id res chain seq x y z
N ASN A 1 -10.22 9.51 0.67
CA ASN A 1 -8.94 8.80 0.54
C ASN A 1 -7.96 9.37 1.55
N TYR A 2 -7.44 8.53 2.46
CA TYR A 2 -6.39 8.89 3.40
C TYR A 2 -5.18 8.00 3.10
N SER A 3 -4.02 8.61 2.93
CA SER A 3 -2.77 7.93 2.65
C SER A 3 -1.65 8.53 3.50
N HIS A 4 -0.66 7.72 3.82
CA HIS A 4 0.49 8.14 4.61
C HIS A 4 1.72 7.37 4.14
N PHE A 5 2.82 8.07 3.96
CA PHE A 5 4.15 7.50 3.69
C PHE A 5 5.13 7.94 4.77
N ASN A 6 6.42 7.65 4.64
CA ASN A 6 7.42 7.77 5.71
C ASN A 6 7.83 9.25 6.03
N MET A 7 6.85 10.13 6.26
CA MET A 7 7.00 11.54 6.66
C MET A 7 5.84 11.95 7.57
N PHE A 8 6.04 12.93 8.46
CA PHE A 8 4.95 13.47 9.26
C PHE A 8 4.04 14.37 8.41
N LYS A 9 2.77 13.99 8.25
CA LYS A 9 1.81 14.70 7.39
C LYS A 9 1.28 16.03 7.95
N HIS A 10 1.41 16.25 9.27
CA HIS A 10 0.75 17.35 9.98
C HIS A 10 1.70 18.27 10.76
N LEU A 11 3.02 18.11 10.58
CA LEU A 11 3.99 19.07 11.08
C LEU A 11 4.17 20.17 10.03
N GLU A 12 4.17 21.44 10.45
CA GLU A 12 4.40 22.57 9.56
C GLU A 12 5.77 22.45 8.87
N GLU A 13 5.80 22.71 7.56
CA GLU A 13 7.01 22.69 6.74
C GLU A 13 8.07 23.64 7.34
N GLY A 14 9.19 23.08 7.78
CA GLY A 14 10.28 23.86 8.36
C GLY A 14 11.39 23.07 9.05
N ILE A 15 11.18 21.79 9.35
CA ILE A 15 12.22 20.93 9.92
C ILE A 15 12.67 19.96 8.84
N LEU A 16 13.81 20.25 8.18
CA LEU A 16 14.48 19.39 7.18
C LEU A 16 14.71 17.93 7.64
N VAL A 17 14.53 17.66 8.94
CA VAL A 17 14.65 16.35 9.57
C VAL A 17 13.42 15.45 9.31
N ASP A 18 12.26 16.04 8.98
CA ASP A 18 10.98 15.34 8.85
C ASP A 18 10.46 15.24 7.40
N ALA A 19 11.18 15.79 6.43
CA ALA A 19 10.75 15.90 5.02
C ALA A 19 10.63 14.54 4.29
N GLY A 20 10.91 13.43 4.96
CA GLY A 20 11.05 12.12 4.33
C GLY A 20 12.21 12.08 3.33
N ASP A 21 12.40 10.94 2.68
CA ASP A 21 13.30 10.84 1.52
C ASP A 21 12.56 11.18 0.21
N ASN A 22 13.30 11.33 -0.90
CA ASN A 22 12.71 11.56 -2.21
C ASN A 22 11.66 10.49 -2.57
N SER A 23 11.89 9.23 -2.18
CA SER A 23 10.93 8.14 -2.41
C SER A 23 9.60 8.42 -1.73
N THR A 24 9.61 8.95 -0.51
CA THR A 24 8.41 9.29 0.24
C THR A 24 7.59 10.38 -0.46
N LEU A 25 8.25 11.45 -0.90
CA LEU A 25 7.59 12.55 -1.62
C LEU A 25 6.97 12.07 -2.94
N HIS A 26 7.70 11.26 -3.71
CA HIS A 26 7.21 10.71 -4.98
C HIS A 26 5.99 9.81 -4.77
N ARG A 27 6.05 8.88 -3.82
CA ARG A 27 4.94 7.96 -3.52
C ARG A 27 3.70 8.69 -3.00
N GLN A 28 3.90 9.68 -2.11
CA GLN A 28 2.80 10.52 -1.63
C GLN A 28 2.16 11.32 -2.77
N LYS A 29 2.97 11.89 -3.66
CA LYS A 29 2.46 12.60 -4.85
C LYS A 29 1.72 11.65 -5.80
N ARG A 30 2.26 10.45 -6.04
CA ARG A 30 1.66 9.43 -6.92
C ARG A 30 0.28 9.02 -6.40
N VAL A 31 0.16 8.65 -5.13
CA VAL A 31 -1.13 8.21 -4.57
C VAL A 31 -2.16 9.35 -4.56
N ASN A 32 -1.73 10.60 -4.36
CA ASN A 32 -2.64 11.76 -4.37
C ASN A 32 -3.16 12.08 -5.77
N ALA A 33 -2.44 11.67 -6.82
CA ALA A 33 -2.84 11.88 -8.21
C ALA A 33 -3.75 10.76 -8.75
N LEU A 34 -3.78 9.61 -8.08
CA LEU A 34 -4.63 8.48 -8.46
C LEU A 34 -6.07 8.68 -7.95
N PRO A 35 -7.08 8.19 -8.68
CA PRO A 35 -8.45 8.18 -8.18
C PRO A 35 -8.54 7.38 -6.87
N SER A 36 -9.53 7.71 -6.05
CA SER A 36 -9.79 6.93 -4.84
C SER A 36 -10.34 5.56 -5.26
N PRO A 37 -9.73 4.45 -4.84
CA PRO A 37 -10.23 3.12 -5.16
C PRO A 37 -11.57 2.87 -4.47
N SER A 38 -12.43 2.14 -5.17
CA SER A 38 -13.80 1.81 -4.77
C SER A 38 -14.09 0.31 -4.73
N SER A 39 -13.10 -0.52 -5.09
CA SER A 39 -13.15 -1.98 -5.05
C SER A 39 -11.80 -2.56 -4.61
N LEU A 40 -11.80 -3.84 -4.23
CA LEU A 40 -10.58 -4.61 -3.98
C LEU A 40 -9.62 -4.59 -5.17
N GLU A 41 -10.13 -4.77 -6.40
CA GLU A 41 -9.34 -4.74 -7.64
C GLU A 41 -8.67 -3.38 -7.85
N GLU A 42 -9.41 -2.28 -7.66
CA GLU A 42 -8.85 -0.93 -7.78
C GLU A 42 -7.82 -0.64 -6.68
N MET A 43 -8.03 -1.16 -5.46
CA MET A 43 -7.06 -1.02 -4.37
C MET A 43 -5.78 -1.83 -4.66
N ALA A 44 -5.91 -3.06 -5.14
CA ALA A 44 -4.79 -3.90 -5.55
C ALA A 44 -3.98 -3.26 -6.70
N ALA A 45 -4.67 -2.67 -7.68
CA ALA A 45 -4.05 -1.89 -8.74
C ALA A 45 -3.29 -0.66 -8.20
N LEU A 46 -3.87 0.05 -7.21
CA LEU A 46 -3.24 1.23 -6.61
C LEU A 46 -1.98 0.87 -5.83
N ILE A 47 -2.03 -0.12 -4.94
CA ILE A 47 -0.86 -0.48 -4.11
C ILE A 47 0.19 -1.26 -4.90
N GLY A 48 -0.22 -1.89 -6.00
CA GLY A 48 0.65 -2.56 -6.98
C GLY A 48 1.24 -1.63 -8.04
N ASP A 49 0.98 -0.32 -7.98
CA ASP A 49 1.41 0.63 -9.00
C ASP A 49 2.94 0.73 -9.12
N THR A 50 3.44 0.43 -10.32
CA THR A 50 4.86 0.55 -10.69
C THR A 50 5.12 1.63 -11.74
N ALA A 51 4.21 2.61 -11.87
CA ALA A 51 4.29 3.60 -12.96
C ALA A 51 5.45 4.57 -12.82
N ASP A 52 5.82 4.96 -11.59
CA ASP A 52 7.08 5.69 -11.33
C ASP A 52 8.24 4.70 -11.34
N GLN A 53 9.08 4.73 -12.37
CA GLN A 53 10.21 3.80 -12.51
C GLN A 53 11.32 4.00 -11.47
N GLN A 54 11.38 5.17 -10.83
CA GLN A 54 12.40 5.50 -9.85
C GLN A 54 11.92 5.22 -8.42
N TYR A 55 10.68 5.58 -8.11
CA TYR A 55 10.08 5.46 -6.78
C TYR A 55 8.63 4.94 -6.86
N PRO A 56 8.42 3.69 -7.33
CA PRO A 56 7.09 3.13 -7.45
C PRO A 56 6.42 2.93 -6.09
N LEU A 57 5.09 2.79 -6.08
CA LEU A 57 4.36 2.41 -4.87
C LEU A 57 4.71 0.96 -4.50
N TYR A 58 4.63 0.04 -5.45
CA TYR A 58 5.14 -1.32 -5.31
C TYR A 58 6.62 -1.39 -5.69
N ARG A 59 7.47 -1.77 -4.73
CA ARG A 59 8.93 -1.80 -4.91
C ARG A 59 9.42 -3.24 -4.95
N ASN A 60 10.60 -3.45 -5.53
CA ASN A 60 11.29 -4.75 -5.46
C ASN A 60 11.77 -5.13 -4.04
N ILE A 61 11.58 -4.23 -3.06
CA ILE A 61 11.80 -4.47 -1.63
C ILE A 61 10.49 -4.49 -0.83
N THR A 62 9.33 -4.38 -1.49
CA THR A 62 8.03 -4.57 -0.85
C THR A 62 7.88 -6.05 -0.53
N LEU A 63 7.81 -6.38 0.76
CA LEU A 63 7.74 -7.78 1.23
C LEU A 63 6.31 -8.31 1.28
N SER A 64 5.34 -7.43 1.51
CA SER A 64 3.93 -7.81 1.55
C SER A 64 3.02 -6.66 1.23
N SER A 65 1.84 -7.00 0.71
CA SER A 65 0.73 -6.10 0.50
C SER A 65 -0.51 -6.69 1.15
N LEU A 66 -1.32 -5.83 1.79
CA LEU A 66 -2.53 -6.25 2.50
C LEU A 66 -3.68 -5.32 2.11
N VAL A 67 -4.83 -5.91 1.79
CA VAL A 67 -6.07 -5.18 1.54
C VAL A 67 -7.18 -5.79 2.37
N LEU A 68 -7.85 -4.96 3.18
CA LEU A 68 -9.05 -5.32 3.91
C LEU A 68 -10.27 -4.76 3.17
N ASP A 69 -11.15 -5.63 2.69
CA ASP A 69 -12.43 -5.29 2.07
C ASP A 69 -13.57 -5.87 2.91
N GLY A 70 -14.27 -5.01 3.65
CA GLY A 70 -15.21 -5.43 4.68
C GLY A 70 -14.53 -6.29 5.74
N ASP A 71 -14.94 -7.56 5.82
CA ASP A 71 -14.43 -8.57 6.75
C ASP A 71 -13.38 -9.50 6.12
N GLU A 72 -13.00 -9.28 4.86
CA GLU A 72 -12.05 -10.12 4.13
C GLU A 72 -10.69 -9.42 3.97
N LEU A 73 -9.64 -10.04 4.52
CA LEU A 73 -8.25 -9.62 4.39
C LEU A 73 -7.55 -10.44 3.31
N SER A 74 -7.19 -9.78 2.21
CA SER A 74 -6.33 -10.34 1.16
C SER A 74 -4.87 -9.97 1.40
N ILE A 75 -3.97 -10.96 1.31
CA ILE A 75 -2.54 -10.83 1.59
C ILE A 75 -1.73 -11.38 0.42
N TRP A 76 -0.79 -10.58 -0.07
CA TRP A 76 0.24 -10.96 -1.03
C TRP A 76 1.60 -10.96 -0.33
N VAL A 77 2.37 -12.03 -0.49
CA VAL A 77 3.72 -12.21 0.07
C VAL A 77 4.72 -12.21 -1.06
N ASP A 78 5.65 -11.25 -1.05
CA ASP A 78 6.67 -11.05 -2.09
C ASP A 78 6.10 -10.99 -3.53
N ALA A 79 4.81 -10.63 -3.67
CA ALA A 79 4.08 -10.60 -4.93
C ALA A 79 3.37 -9.25 -5.13
N ASN A 80 3.33 -8.79 -6.39
CA ASN A 80 2.66 -7.55 -6.78
C ASN A 80 1.14 -7.79 -6.91
N PRO A 81 0.29 -7.08 -6.15
CA PRO A 81 -1.17 -7.24 -6.24
C PRO A 81 -1.78 -6.88 -7.60
N SER A 82 -1.07 -6.13 -8.45
CA SER A 82 -1.53 -5.86 -9.83
C SER A 82 -1.31 -7.04 -10.79
N ASP A 83 -0.42 -7.97 -10.46
CA ASP A 83 0.05 -9.02 -11.37
C ASP A 83 -0.38 -10.43 -10.93
N ALA A 84 -0.83 -10.59 -9.68
CA ALA A 84 -1.12 -11.89 -9.07
C ALA A 84 -2.33 -11.84 -8.14
N PRO A 85 -3.06 -12.96 -7.95
CA PRO A 85 -4.06 -13.09 -6.90
C PRO A 85 -3.39 -13.13 -5.50
N PRO A 86 -4.15 -12.89 -4.40
CA PRO A 86 -3.63 -13.02 -3.04
C PRO A 86 -3.14 -14.44 -2.75
N ASP A 87 -2.05 -14.56 -1.98
CA ASP A 87 -1.58 -15.85 -1.44
C ASP A 87 -2.50 -16.36 -0.33
N TYR A 88 -3.07 -15.43 0.45
CA TYR A 88 -4.00 -15.73 1.52
C TYR A 88 -5.21 -14.80 1.47
N THR A 89 -6.37 -15.37 1.75
CA THR A 89 -7.62 -14.64 1.98
C THR A 89 -8.16 -15.08 3.33
N VAL A 90 -8.36 -14.14 4.25
CA VAL A 90 -8.77 -14.42 5.62
C VAL A 90 -10.04 -13.64 5.98
N ASP A 91 -11.06 -14.35 6.44
CA ASP A 91 -12.20 -13.74 7.11
C ASP A 91 -11.81 -13.35 8.54
N ILE A 92 -11.65 -12.05 8.79
CA ILE A 92 -11.14 -11.53 10.08
C ILE A 92 -12.14 -11.67 11.22
N THR A 93 -13.40 -12.03 10.94
CA THR A 93 -14.42 -12.29 11.96
C THR A 93 -14.33 -13.70 12.52
N LYS A 94 -13.62 -14.59 11.83
CA LYS A 94 -13.37 -15.96 12.26
C LYS A 94 -12.09 -16.02 13.10
N PRO A 95 -12.01 -16.93 14.08
CA PRO A 95 -10.74 -17.21 14.74
C PRO A 95 -9.69 -17.58 13.70
N PHE A 96 -8.51 -16.97 13.76
CA PHE A 96 -7.36 -17.44 13.01
C PHE A 96 -6.99 -18.81 13.57
N ASP A 97 -7.22 -19.87 12.79
CA ASP A 97 -6.57 -21.15 13.04
C ASP A 97 -5.09 -20.99 12.68
N LEU A 98 -4.31 -20.42 13.60
CA LEU A 98 -2.85 -20.52 13.63
C LEU A 98 -2.51 -21.97 14.00
N LEU A 99 -2.78 -22.91 13.10
CA LEU A 99 -2.41 -24.31 13.28
C LEU A 99 -1.13 -24.63 12.50
N ALA A 100 -0.06 -24.58 13.32
CA ALA A 100 1.20 -25.35 13.28
C ALA A 100 2.17 -25.18 12.10
#